data_AF-A0A1C6EES5-F1
#
_entry.id   AF-A0A1C6EES5-F1
#
_cell.length_a   1.000
_cell.length_b   1.000
_cell.length_c   1.000
_cell.angle_alpha   90.00
_cell.angle_beta   90.00
_cell.angle_gamma   90.00
#
_symmetry.space_group_name_H-M   'P 1'
#
loop_
_entity.id
_entity.type
_entity.pdbx_description
1 polymer ?
#
loop_
_entity_poly.entity_id
_entity_poly.type
_entity_poly.pdbx_seq_one_letter_code
_entity_poly.pdbx_strand_id
1 'polypeptide(L)' 'MKNVILPWYNIKEVAAKKVDEMNRLFKGTGLKAKLLTKMVGKDHLRCEEYAIVITKEK' A
#
# COMPACT_ATOMS: atom_id res chain seq x y z
N MET A 1 0.72 -14.73 -9.85
CA MET A 1 1.70 -14.22 -8.86
C MET A 1 0.92 -13.93 -7.58
N LYS A 2 1.38 -14.37 -6.40
CA LYS A 2 0.72 -14.02 -5.13
C LYS A 2 0.90 -12.52 -4.89
N ASN A 3 -0.16 -11.84 -4.45
CA ASN A 3 -0.08 -10.43 -4.07
C ASN A 3 0.87 -10.30 -2.87
N VAL A 4 1.86 -9.41 -2.97
CA VAL A 4 2.74 -9.10 -1.85
C VAL A 4 2.11 -7.95 -1.06
N ILE A 5 1.90 -8.16 0.24
CA ILE A 5 1.34 -7.17 1.16
C ILE A 5 2.47 -6.71 2.08
N LEU A 6 2.79 -5.42 2.02
CA LEU A 6 3.73 -4.78 2.92
C LEU A 6 2.94 -3.99 3.97
N PRO A 7 2.94 -4.40 5.24
CA PRO A 7 2.22 -3.68 6.28
C PRO A 7 2.91 -2.34 6.59
N TRP A 8 2.14 -1.27 6.75
CA TRP A 8 2.64 0.09 6.92
C TRP A 8 1.86 0.83 8.00
N TYR A 9 2.52 1.19 9.10
CA TYR A 9 1.77 1.44 10.34
C TYR A 9 1.57 2.91 10.71
N ASN A 10 2.32 3.86 10.15
CA ASN A 10 2.46 5.13 10.88
C ASN A 10 2.00 6.41 10.16
N ILE A 11 2.10 6.54 8.83
CA ILE A 11 1.77 7.81 8.12
C ILE A 11 1.27 7.56 6.68
N LYS A 12 0.05 8.02 6.37
CA LYS A 12 -0.60 7.90 5.05
C LYS A 12 0.20 8.57 3.94
N GLU A 13 0.68 9.78 4.18
CA GLU A 13 1.45 10.59 3.23
C GLU A 13 2.75 9.88 2.84
N VAL A 14 3.42 9.25 3.81
CA VAL A 14 4.64 8.47 3.59
C VAL A 14 4.33 7.21 2.78
N ALA A 15 3.24 6.52 3.10
CA ALA A 15 2.81 5.33 2.37
C ALA A 15 2.45 5.65 0.91
N ALA A 16 1.74 6.76 0.68
CA ALA A 16 1.40 7.24 -0.66
C ALA A 16 2.66 7.60 -1.46
N LYS A 17 3.60 8.35 -0.86
CA LYS A 17 4.87 8.67 -1.50
C LYS A 17 5.66 7.42 -1.87
N LYS A 18 5.67 6.39 -1.01
CA LYS A 18 6.31 5.11 -1.29
C LYS A 18 5.67 4.36 -2.46
N VAL A 19 4.33 4.38 -2.56
CA VAL A 19 3.63 3.81 -3.72
C VAL A 19 4.03 4.51 -5.02
N ASP A 20 4.15 5.83 -5.02
CA ASP A 20 4.59 6.59 -6.20
C ASP A 20 6.03 6.29 -6.59
N GLU A 21 6.95 6.22 -5.61
CA GLU A 21 8.33 5.80 -5.82
C GLU A 21 8.40 4.39 -6.44
N MET A 22 7.64 3.44 -5.89
CA MET A 22 7.59 2.06 -6.39
C MET A 22 7.03 1.98 -7.82
N ASN A 23 5.96 2.71 -8.12
CA ASN A 23 5.37 2.70 -9.46
C ASN A 23 6.29 3.34 -10.51
N ARG A 24 7.10 4.34 -10.14
CA ARG A 24 8.15 4.86 -11.02
C ARG A 24 9.21 3.81 -11.33
N LEU A 25 9.64 3.03 -10.32
CA LEU A 25 10.60 1.94 -10.49
C LEU A 25 10.03 0.76 -11.28
N PHE A 26 8.73 0.49 -11.15
CA PHE A 26 8.06 -0.62 -11.84
C PHE A 26 7.72 -0.33 -13.30
N LYS A 27 8.01 0.86 -13.82
CA LYS A 27 7.74 1.23 -15.21
C LYS A 27 8.37 0.20 -16.18
N GLY A 28 7.54 -0.41 -17.02
CA GLY A 28 7.98 -1.42 -18.00
C GLY A 28 8.14 -2.85 -17.45
N THR A 29 7.95 -3.07 -16.16
CA THR A 29 8.03 -4.42 -15.53
C THR A 29 6.69 -5.16 -15.51
N GLY A 30 5.60 -4.46 -15.81
CA GLY A 30 4.23 -4.95 -15.64
C GLY A 30 3.85 -5.12 -14.17
N LEU A 31 4.57 -4.52 -13.22
CA LEU A 31 4.22 -4.49 -11.80
C LEU A 31 3.58 -3.15 -11.43
N LYS A 32 2.70 -3.17 -10.42
CA LYS A 32 2.03 -1.99 -9.88
C LYS A 32 1.84 -2.11 -8.37
N ALA A 33 2.22 -1.06 -7.65
CA ALA A 33 1.93 -0.88 -6.24
C ALA A 33 0.63 -0.06 -6.05
N LYS A 34 -0.15 -0.41 -5.03
CA LYS A 34 -1.34 0.33 -4.58
C LYS A 34 -1.36 0.45 -3.07
N LEU A 35 -1.87 1.57 -2.56
CA LEU A 35 -2.15 1.74 -1.13
C LEU A 35 -3.53 1.18 -0.83
N LEU A 36 -3.61 0.31 0.17
CA LEU A 36 -4.84 -0.21 0.73
C LEU A 36 -4.97 0.33 2.15
N THR A 37 -6.14 0.87 2.50
CA THR A 37 -6.41 1.37 3.84
C THR A 37 -7.48 0.52 4.49
N LYS A 38 -7.33 0.27 5.79
CA LYS A 38 -8.31 -0.47 6.57
C LYS A 38 -8.49 0.23 7.90
N MET A 39 -9.74 0.55 8.24
CA MET A 39 -10.08 1.02 9.57
C MET A 39 -10.13 -0.18 10.52
N VAL A 40 -9.34 -0.14 11.58
CA VAL A 40 -9.27 -1.18 12.62
C VAL A 40 -9.59 -0.57 13.98
N GLY A 41 -9.98 -1.41 14.94
CA GLY A 41 -10.39 -0.97 16.28
C GLY A 41 -11.90 -0.71 16.41
N LYS A 42 -12.33 -0.41 17.64
CA LYS A 42 -13.74 -0.23 18.01
C LYS A 42 -13.94 1.12 18.68
N ASP A 43 -15.08 1.75 18.41
CA ASP A 43 -15.51 3.01 19.03
C ASP A 43 -14.44 4.11 18.98
N HIS A 44 -13.97 4.60 20.12
CA HIS A 44 -12.96 5.67 20.20
C HIS A 44 -11.52 5.22 19.90
N LEU A 45 -11.29 3.92 19.71
CA LEU A 45 -9.98 3.33 19.41
C LEU A 45 -9.82 2.96 17.93
N ARG A 46 -10.55 3.64 17.03
CA ARG A 46 -10.41 3.42 15.58
C ARG A 46 -9.10 4.01 15.09
N CYS A 47 -8.28 3.18 14.45
CA CYS A 47 -7.04 3.56 13.78
C CYS A 47 -7.13 3.20 12.30
N GLU A 48 -6.54 4.01 11.42
CA GLU A 48 -6.40 3.67 10.00
C GLU A 48 -5.07 2.94 9.82
N GLU A 49 -5.14 1.64 9.48
CA GLU A 49 -3.98 0.86 9.07
C GLU A 49 -3.78 1.00 7.55
N TYR A 50 -2.52 1.06 7.16
CA TYR A 50 -2.12 1.14 5.77
C TYR A 50 -1.37 -0.13 5.35
N ALA A 51 -1.60 -0.57 4.12
CA ALA A 51 -0.83 -1.65 3.53
C ALA A 51 -0.52 -1.31 2.07
N ILE A 52 0.69 -1.62 1.63
CA ILE A 52 1.06 -1.48 0.21
C ILE A 52 0.94 -2.86 -0.44
N VAL A 53 0.14 -2.94 -1.49
CA VAL A 53 -0.09 -4.16 -2.25
C VAL A 53 0.60 -4.05 -3.60
N ILE A 54 1.45 -5.02 -3.92
CA ILE A 54 2.11 -5.14 -5.21
C ILE A 54 1.41 -6.21 -6.04
N THR A 55 1.03 -5.85 -7.27
CA THR A 55 0.31 -6.70 -8.22
C THR A 55 1.02 -6.69 -9.58
N LYS A 56 0.76 -7.70 -10.40
CA LYS A 56 1.17 -7.68 -11.82
C LYS A 56 0.00 -7.13 -12.65
N GLU A 57 0.23 -6.10 -13.44
CA GLU A 57 -0.72 -5.67 -14.47
C GLU A 57 -0.87 -6.82 -15.48
N LYS A 58 -2.13 -7.15 -15.79
CA LYS A 58 -2.48 -8.17 -16.79
C LYS A 58 -2.31 -7.61 -18.19
#